data_AF-A0A924CXT3-F1
#
_entry.id   AF-A0A924CXT3-F1
#
_cell.length_a   1.000
_cell.length_b   1.000
_cell.length_c   1.000
_cell.angle_alpha   90.00
_cell.angle_beta   90.00
_cell.angle_gamma   90.00
#
_symmetry.space_group_name_H-M   'P 1'
#
loop_
_entity.id
_entity.type
_entity.pdbx_description
1 polymer ?
#
loop_
_entity_poly.entity_id
_entity_poly.type
_entity_poly.pdbx_seq_one_letter_code
_entity_poly.pdbx_strand_id
1 'polypeptide(L)'
;MTITPAILAQLPLPQVEAVVFYKRDEITTDLICCDVEVAGRVWTFHEEGNGWADLIAHLSALPGFRADWYQAVIAPAFATSETVAFDRR
;
A
#
# COMPACT_ATOMS: atom_id res chain seq x y z
N MET A 1 -8.99 -1.07 -11.14
CA MET A 1 -9.59 -1.60 -9.89
C MET A 1 -10.34 -0.48 -9.19
N THR A 2 -11.44 -0.76 -8.48
CA THR A 2 -12.14 0.24 -7.66
C THR A 2 -12.05 -0.17 -6.19
N ILE A 3 -11.49 0.68 -5.35
CA ILE A 3 -11.37 0.51 -3.91
C ILE A 3 -12.58 1.21 -3.29
N THR A 4 -13.55 0.40 -2.84
CA THR A 4 -14.81 0.90 -2.28
C THR A 4 -14.77 0.89 -0.75
N PRO A 5 -15.69 1.61 -0.07
CA PRO A 5 -15.81 1.51 1.39
C PRO A 5 -16.01 0.06 1.88
N ALA A 6 -16.67 -0.81 1.10
CA ALA A 6 -16.84 -2.22 1.44
C ALA A 6 -15.53 -3.02 1.34
N ILE A 7 -14.58 -2.60 0.50
CA ILE A 7 -13.23 -3.16 0.46
C ILE A 7 -12.43 -2.68 1.66
N LEU A 8 -12.48 -1.37 1.99
CA LEU A 8 -11.80 -0.83 3.17
C LEU A 8 -12.30 -1.46 4.48
N ALA A 9 -13.59 -1.79 4.56
CA ALA A 9 -14.17 -2.52 5.69
C ALA A 9 -13.58 -3.94 5.88
N GLN A 10 -12.98 -4.52 4.84
CA GLN A 10 -12.27 -5.81 4.91
C GLN A 10 -10.79 -5.65 5.34
N LEU A 11 -10.33 -4.41 5.54
CA LEU A 11 -9.00 -4.07 6.04
C LEU A 11 -9.08 -3.40 7.43
N PRO A 12 -9.68 -4.03 8.45
CA PRO A 12 -9.78 -3.42 9.77
C PRO A 12 -8.37 -3.18 10.34
N LEU A 13 -8.05 -1.92 10.66
CA LEU A 13 -6.72 -1.50 11.11
C LEU A 13 -6.13 -2.36 12.25
N PRO A 14 -6.91 -2.79 13.27
CA PRO A 14 -6.40 -3.65 14.34
C PRO A 14 -6.00 -5.07 13.89
N GLN A 15 -6.30 -5.47 12.65
CA GLN A 15 -5.93 -6.76 12.07
C GLN A 15 -4.91 -6.64 10.94
N VAL A 16 -4.55 -5.42 10.52
CA VAL A 16 -3.47 -5.21 9.53
C VAL A 16 -2.14 -5.59 10.16
N GLU A 17 -1.44 -6.56 9.59
CA GLU A 17 -0.17 -7.08 10.08
C GLU A 17 1.02 -6.36 9.42
N ALA A 18 0.92 -6.07 8.12
CA ALA A 18 1.93 -5.36 7.36
C ALA A 18 1.32 -4.52 6.24
N VAL A 19 1.99 -3.43 5.88
CA VAL A 19 1.73 -2.65 4.66
C VAL A 19 3.04 -2.45 3.93
N VAL A 20 3.12 -2.92 2.69
CA VAL A 20 4.31 -2.82 1.84
C VAL A 20 3.94 -2.12 0.54
N PHE A 21 4.67 -1.05 0.23
CA PHE A 21 4.61 -0.40 -1.08
C PHE A 21 5.76 -0.85 -1.94
N TYR A 22 5.51 -1.01 -3.24
CA TYR A 22 6.57 -1.35 -4.18
C TYR A 22 6.26 -0.83 -5.57
N LYS A 23 7.29 -0.68 -6.39
CA LYS A 23 7.13 -0.41 -7.81
C LYS A 23 7.09 -1.70 -8.59
N ARG A 24 6.09 -1.83 -9.44
CA ARG A 24 6.04 -2.83 -10.50
C ARG A 24 6.45 -2.15 -11.80
N ASP A 25 7.52 -2.66 -12.40
CA ASP A 25 7.99 -2.16 -13.69
C ASP A 25 6.97 -2.55 -14.77
N GLU A 26 6.39 -1.55 -15.44
CA GLU A 26 5.64 -1.73 -16.68
C GLU A 26 6.49 -1.27 -17.87
N ILE A 27 6.07 -1.57 -19.10
CA ILE A 27 6.90 -1.39 -20.32
C ILE A 27 7.41 0.06 -20.45
N THR A 28 6.66 1.05 -19.99
CA THR A 28 6.99 2.48 -20.10
C THR A 28 6.85 3.29 -18.81
N THR A 29 6.35 2.69 -17.72
CA THR A 29 5.95 3.40 -16.49
C THR A 29 6.24 2.53 -15.27
N ASP A 30 6.58 3.18 -14.15
CA ASP A 30 6.59 2.52 -12.85
C ASP A 30 5.17 2.62 -12.28
N LEU A 31 4.54 1.49 -11.92
CA LEU A 31 3.25 1.49 -11.20
C LEU A 31 3.50 1.23 -9.72
N ILE A 32 3.05 2.12 -8.84
CA ILE A 32 3.10 1.88 -7.40
C ILE A 32 1.99 0.92 -6.99
N CYS A 33 2.38 -0.18 -6.39
CA CYS A 33 1.53 -1.18 -5.76
C CYS A 33 1.58 -1.07 -4.23
N CYS A 34 0.54 -1.58 -3.59
CA CYS A 34 0.43 -1.67 -2.13
C CYS A 34 -0.12 -3.04 -1.75
N ASP A 35 0.65 -3.81 -1.00
CA ASP A 35 0.20 -5.04 -0.38
C ASP A 35 -0.14 -4.78 1.08
N VAL A 36 -1.36 -5.16 1.47
CA VAL A 36 -1.86 -5.06 2.84
C VAL A 36 -2.11 -6.48 3.34
N GLU A 37 -1.37 -6.90 4.36
CA GLU A 37 -1.58 -8.18 5.01
C GLU A 37 -2.58 -8.02 6.16
N VAL A 38 -3.65 -8.82 6.14
CA VAL A 38 -4.69 -8.84 7.16
C VAL A 38 -5.01 -10.29 7.49
N ALA A 39 -4.82 -10.68 8.75
CA ALA A 39 -5.08 -12.03 9.24
C ALA A 39 -4.46 -13.13 8.35
N GLY A 40 -3.18 -12.95 7.96
CA GLY A 40 -2.46 -13.88 7.07
C GLY A 40 -2.93 -13.90 5.61
N ARG A 41 -3.78 -12.97 5.18
CA ARG A 41 -4.17 -12.78 3.77
C ARG A 41 -3.63 -11.48 3.22
N VAL A 42 -3.02 -11.54 2.04
CA VAL A 42 -2.53 -10.36 1.31
C VAL A 42 -3.62 -9.82 0.38
N TRP A 43 -3.85 -8.52 0.46
CA TRP A 43 -4.65 -7.72 -0.46
C TRP A 43 -3.75 -6.80 -1.25
N THR A 44 -3.75 -6.93 -2.58
CA THR A 44 -2.92 -6.13 -3.47
C THR A 44 -3.73 -5.02 -4.13
N PHE A 45 -3.22 -3.80 -4.04
CA PHE A 45 -3.77 -2.59 -4.63
C PHE A 45 -2.71 -1.91 -5.51
N HIS A 46 -3.14 -0.95 -6.34
CA HIS A 46 -2.23 -0.13 -7.14
C HIS A 46 -2.77 1.30 -7.30
N GLU A 47 -1.87 2.25 -7.55
CA GLU A 47 -2.15 3.69 -7.48
C GLU A 47 -3.17 4.21 -8.49
N GLU A 48 -3.27 3.58 -9.66
CA GLU A 48 -4.31 3.90 -10.65
C GLU A 48 -5.72 3.39 -10.27
N GLY A 49 -5.85 2.69 -9.13
CA GLY A 49 -7.13 2.26 -8.60
C GLY A 49 -8.01 3.45 -8.19
N ASN A 50 -9.26 3.48 -8.65
CA ASN A 50 -10.21 4.49 -8.18
C ASN A 50 -10.48 4.28 -6.69
N GLY A 51 -10.23 5.29 -5.85
CA GLY A 51 -10.25 5.16 -4.37
C GLY A 51 -8.87 4.92 -3.73
N TRP A 52 -7.77 5.04 -4.48
CA TRP A 52 -6.42 4.93 -3.93
C TRP A 52 -6.16 5.91 -2.77
N ALA A 53 -6.57 7.18 -2.92
CA ALA A 53 -6.41 8.18 -1.87
C ALA A 53 -7.13 7.79 -0.57
N ASP A 54 -8.32 7.18 -0.67
CA ASP A 54 -9.08 6.71 0.49
C ASP A 54 -8.40 5.51 1.16
N LEU A 55 -7.80 4.60 0.38
CA LEU A 55 -6.96 3.52 0.91
C LEU A 55 -5.77 4.07 1.70
N ILE A 56 -5.02 5.02 1.12
CA ILE A 56 -3.86 5.64 1.78
C ILE A 56 -4.29 6.35 3.06
N ALA A 57 -5.38 7.11 3.04
CA ALA A 57 -5.90 7.79 4.22
C ALA A 57 -6.29 6.79 5.33
N HIS A 58 -6.93 5.68 4.96
CA HIS A 58 -7.29 4.61 5.89
C HIS A 58 -6.06 3.96 6.53
N LEU A 59 -5.08 3.55 5.72
CA LEU A 59 -3.85 2.90 6.22
C LEU A 59 -2.96 3.86 7.01
N SER A 60 -2.94 5.15 6.66
CA SER A 60 -2.15 6.17 7.38
C SER A 60 -2.63 6.40 8.82
N ALA A 61 -3.82 5.92 9.18
CA ALA A 61 -4.30 5.92 10.56
C ALA A 61 -3.69 4.80 11.43
N LEU A 62 -2.87 3.90 10.87
CA LEU A 62 -2.13 2.91 11.65
C LEU A 62 -1.08 3.59 12.54
N PRO A 63 -0.96 3.21 13.83
CA PRO A 63 0.05 3.76 14.71
C PRO A 63 1.44 3.34 14.23
N GLY A 64 2.33 4.30 13.96
CA GLY A 64 3.67 4.03 13.44
C GLY A 64 3.74 3.86 11.92
N PHE A 65 2.66 4.16 11.19
CA PHE A 65 2.71 4.19 9.73
C PHE A 65 3.77 5.19 9.24
N ARG A 66 4.65 4.73 8.35
CA ARG A 66 5.77 5.50 7.82
C ARG A 66 5.27 6.64 6.94
N ALA A 67 5.43 7.89 7.37
CA ALA A 67 4.92 9.05 6.63
C ALA A 67 5.69 9.35 5.33
N ASP A 68 6.97 8.96 5.24
CA ASP A 68 7.83 9.18 4.06
C ASP A 68 7.80 8.01 3.05
N TRP A 69 6.84 7.08 3.18
CA TRP A 69 6.74 5.88 2.35
C TRP A 69 6.78 6.18 0.85
N TYR A 70 6.11 7.26 0.42
CA TYR A 70 6.02 7.62 -1.00
C TYR A 70 7.40 8.01 -1.56
N GLN A 71 8.18 8.81 -0.83
CA GLN A 71 9.53 9.18 -1.26
C GLN A 71 10.47 7.97 -1.27
N ALA A 72 10.30 7.05 -0.31
CA ALA A 72 11.08 5.82 -0.25
C ALA A 72 10.78 4.85 -1.40
N VAL A 73 9.51 4.72 -1.81
CA VAL A 73 9.13 3.79 -2.88
C VAL A 73 9.46 4.31 -4.28
N ILE A 74 9.38 5.63 -4.53
CA ILE A 74 9.66 6.17 -5.88
C ILE A 74 11.15 6.15 -6.22
N ALA A 75 12.04 6.11 -5.22
CA ALA A 75 13.48 6.22 -5.38
C ALA A 75 14.20 4.86 -5.15
N PRO A 76 15.22 4.52 -5.96
CA PRO A 76 15.61 5.18 -7.22
C PRO A 76 14.61 4.89 -8.35
N ALA A 77 14.52 5.79 -9.35
CA ALA A 77 13.67 5.59 -10.52
C ALA A 77 14.07 4.31 -11.29
N PHE A 78 13.09 3.60 -11.87
CA PHE A 78 13.31 2.39 -12.70
C PHE A 78 14.03 1.24 -12.00
N ALA A 79 13.85 1.11 -10.69
CA ALA A 79 14.28 -0.04 -9.92
C ALA A 79 13.13 -0.46 -9.01
N THR A 80 12.92 -1.77 -8.85
CA THR A 80 12.06 -2.31 -7.81
C THR A 80 12.53 -1.77 -6.46
N SER A 81 11.68 -0.98 -5.81
CA SER A 81 11.93 -0.43 -4.48
C SER A 81 10.81 -0.89 -3.58
N GLU A 82 11.07 -1.86 -2.71
CA GLU A 82 10.13 -2.27 -1.67
C GLU A 82 10.29 -1.37 -0.45
N THR A 83 9.16 -0.87 0.06
CA THR A 83 9.09 0.00 1.23
C THR A 83 8.05 -0.55 2.18
N VAL A 84 8.53 -1.07 3.32
CA VAL A 84 7.66 -1.40 4.45
C VAL A 84 7.18 -0.09 5.08
N ALA A 85 5.89 0.19 4.97
CA ALA A 85 5.26 1.37 5.56
C ALA A 85 4.66 1.09 6.94
N PHE A 86 4.35 -0.18 7.23
CA PHE A 86 3.89 -0.61 8.53
C PHE A 86 4.23 -2.09 8.72
N ASP A 87 4.65 -2.44 9.93
CA ASP A 87 4.84 -3.83 10.38
C ASP A 87 4.48 -3.90 11.87
N ARG A 88 3.62 -4.84 12.23
CA ARG A 88 3.18 -5.06 13.62
C ARG A 88 4.02 -6.11 14.36
N ARG A 89 4.79 -6.93 13.65
CA ARG A 89 5.46 -8.12 14.21
C ARG A 89 6.62 -7.78 15.14
#